data_AF-A0A7C5ZSM1-F1
#
_entry.id   AF-A0A7C5ZSM1-F1
#
_cell.length_a   1.000
_cell.length_b   1.000
_cell.length_c   1.000
_cell.angle_alpha   90.00
_cell.angle_beta   90.00
_cell.angle_gamma   90.00
#
_symmetry.space_group_name_H-M   'P 1'
#
loop_
_entity.id
_entity.type
_entity.pdbx_description
1 polymer ?
#
loop_
_entity_poly.entity_id
_entity_poly.type
_entity_poly.pdbx_seq_one_letter_code
_entity_poly.pdbx_strand_id
1 'polypeptide(L)'
;MPHIIFHCGSMIGEVKDLDKIVVIDCQVAGISGDMFLGSLLDLGADVNKVIGAIKTVEELMTCKNVKVDIRDVTRKGIRARKVDVQADEWPEVTGAKLINTIESCMEKLGVSQNARKFALNTATTLLEAEAKLHGKDFNNVHLHELGQADALAEIIGSAVALEDLGLFKAKVYSTPVAVGGGVFKFSHGKLQVPLQSL
;
A
#
# COMPACT_ATOMS: atom_id res chain seq x y z
N MET A 1 -9.17 -13.32 -3.71
CA MET A 1 -7.92 -12.58 -3.46
C MET A 1 -7.42 -12.10 -4.80
N PRO A 2 -6.87 -10.89 -4.89
CA PRO A 2 -6.20 -10.47 -6.11
C PRO A 2 -5.04 -11.42 -6.41
N HIS A 3 -4.85 -11.74 -7.69
CA HIS A 3 -3.70 -12.49 -8.17
C HIS A 3 -2.76 -11.51 -8.87
N ILE A 4 -1.58 -11.25 -8.31
CA ILE A 4 -0.58 -10.53 -9.10
C ILE A 4 0.14 -11.55 -9.97
N ILE A 5 -0.16 -11.55 -11.26
CA ILE A 5 0.46 -12.44 -12.24
C ILE A 5 1.59 -11.66 -12.92
N PHE A 6 2.83 -12.08 -12.69
CA PHE A 6 3.97 -11.52 -13.39
C PHE A 6 4.32 -12.43 -14.58
N HIS A 7 4.34 -11.86 -15.79
CA HIS A 7 4.83 -12.56 -16.97
C HIS A 7 6.22 -12.02 -17.31
N CYS A 8 7.27 -12.82 -17.06
CA CYS A 8 8.58 -12.58 -17.62
C CYS A 8 8.63 -13.23 -19.01
N GLY A 9 8.31 -12.46 -20.05
CA GLY A 9 8.38 -12.95 -21.43
C GLY A 9 9.84 -12.99 -21.90
N SER A 10 10.46 -14.17 -21.91
CA SER A 10 11.67 -14.42 -22.71
C SER A 10 11.28 -15.11 -24.01
N MET A 11 11.00 -14.33 -25.06
CA MET A 11 10.98 -14.85 -26.42
C MET A 11 12.38 -14.65 -27.03
N ILE A 12 13.08 -15.78 -27.17
CA ILE A 12 14.21 -16.08 -28.09
C ILE A 12 14.93 -14.85 -28.68
N GLY A 13 16.12 -14.56 -28.16
CA GLY A 13 17.04 -13.54 -28.67
C GLY A 13 17.67 -12.74 -27.53
N GLU A 14 18.96 -12.40 -27.63
CA GLU A 14 19.67 -11.57 -26.64
C GLU A 14 18.96 -10.20 -26.48
N VAL A 15 18.22 -10.00 -25.40
CA VAL A 15 17.58 -8.71 -25.07
C VAL A 15 18.26 -8.10 -23.86
N LYS A 16 19.01 -7.02 -24.13
CA LYS A 16 19.50 -6.07 -23.10
C LYS A 16 18.30 -5.39 -22.44
N ASP A 17 18.31 -5.34 -21.11
CA ASP A 17 17.29 -4.73 -20.23
C ASP A 17 15.85 -5.15 -20.55
N LEU A 18 15.40 -6.25 -19.91
CA LEU A 18 14.00 -6.67 -19.97
C LEU A 18 13.10 -5.62 -19.30
N ASP A 19 12.26 -4.96 -20.10
CA ASP A 19 11.08 -4.22 -19.65
C ASP A 19 10.20 -5.16 -18.82
N LYS A 20 10.34 -5.13 -17.48
CA LYS A 20 9.49 -5.93 -16.59
C LYS A 20 8.03 -5.53 -16.76
N ILE A 21 7.13 -6.51 -16.75
CA ILE A 21 5.67 -6.28 -16.75
C ILE A 21 5.08 -6.80 -15.45
N VAL A 22 4.31 -5.94 -14.78
CA VAL A 22 3.55 -6.26 -13.56
C VAL A 22 2.07 -6.23 -13.90
N VAL A 23 1.34 -7.31 -13.63
CA VAL A 23 -0.13 -7.34 -13.79
C VAL A 23 -0.79 -7.57 -12.45
N ILE A 24 -1.60 -6.61 -12.02
CA ILE A 24 -2.38 -6.66 -10.78
C ILE A 24 -3.81 -7.09 -11.14
N ASP A 25 -4.20 -8.32 -10.81
CA ASP A 25 -5.58 -8.78 -11.00
C ASP A 25 -6.48 -8.30 -9.85
N CYS A 26 -7.23 -7.24 -10.13
CA CYS A 26 -8.21 -6.65 -9.22
C CYS A 26 -9.64 -7.18 -9.44
N GLN A 27 -9.90 -8.03 -10.45
CA GLN A 27 -11.25 -8.41 -10.89
C GLN A 27 -12.00 -9.30 -9.89
N VAL A 28 -11.29 -9.99 -9.00
CA VAL A 28 -11.93 -10.95 -8.09
C VAL A 28 -12.32 -10.33 -6.75
N ALA A 29 -11.50 -9.43 -6.20
CA ALA A 29 -11.70 -8.92 -4.84
C ALA A 29 -11.08 -7.53 -4.57
N GLY A 30 -10.63 -6.81 -5.61
CA GLY A 30 -9.79 -5.63 -5.43
C GLY A 30 -8.45 -5.96 -4.79
N ILE A 31 -7.72 -4.94 -4.34
CA ILE A 31 -6.43 -5.07 -3.64
C ILE A 31 -6.32 -4.03 -2.52
N SER A 32 -6.07 -4.47 -1.30
CA SER A 32 -5.73 -3.61 -0.15
C SER A 32 -4.21 -3.45 -0.02
N GLY A 33 -3.76 -2.48 0.77
CA GLY A 33 -2.32 -2.20 0.91
C GLY A 33 -1.55 -3.36 1.53
N ASP A 34 -2.07 -4.05 2.55
CA ASP A 34 -1.48 -5.27 3.11
C ASP A 34 -1.35 -6.40 2.08
N MET A 35 -2.34 -6.56 1.19
CA MET A 35 -2.30 -7.53 0.10
C MET A 35 -1.25 -7.14 -0.94
N PHE A 36 -1.15 -5.85 -1.28
CA PHE A 36 -0.13 -5.36 -2.20
C PHE A 36 1.27 -5.56 -1.62
N LEU A 37 1.53 -5.12 -0.38
CA LEU A 37 2.80 -5.32 0.29
C LEU A 37 3.14 -6.81 0.44
N GLY A 38 2.19 -7.62 0.89
CA GLY A 38 2.35 -9.07 1.02
C GLY A 38 2.72 -9.74 -0.29
N SER A 39 2.12 -9.31 -1.40
CA SER A 39 2.44 -9.83 -2.73
C SER A 39 3.85 -9.45 -3.21
N LEU A 40 4.35 -8.26 -2.86
CA LEU A 40 5.72 -7.85 -3.17
C LEU A 40 6.75 -8.67 -2.37
N LEU A 41 6.43 -8.96 -1.10
CA LEU A 41 7.24 -9.87 -0.27
C LEU A 41 7.21 -11.32 -0.80
N ASP A 42 6.08 -11.79 -1.33
CA ASP A 42 5.97 -13.11 -1.98
C ASP A 42 6.76 -13.14 -3.31
N LEU A 43 6.88 -11.99 -4.01
CA LEU A 43 7.70 -11.85 -5.21
C LEU A 43 9.21 -11.87 -4.93
N GLY A 44 9.62 -11.70 -3.66
CA GLY A 44 11.01 -11.78 -3.23
C GLY A 44 11.64 -10.45 -2.82
N ALA A 45 10.84 -9.42 -2.51
CA ALA A 45 11.37 -8.23 -1.86
C ALA A 45 11.99 -8.60 -0.49
N ASP A 46 13.11 -7.94 -0.15
CA ASP A 46 13.81 -8.19 1.11
C ASP A 46 12.96 -7.79 2.32
N VAL A 47 12.49 -8.81 3.05
CA VAL A 47 11.67 -8.67 4.25
C VAL A 47 12.34 -7.80 5.31
N ASN A 48 13.66 -7.90 5.50
CA ASN A 48 14.36 -7.14 6.52
C ASN A 48 14.43 -5.65 6.15
N LYS A 49 14.61 -5.33 4.87
CA LYS A 49 14.55 -3.92 4.39
C LYS A 49 13.17 -3.33 4.62
N VAL A 50 12.12 -4.09 4.30
CA VAL A 50 10.72 -3.64 4.50
C VAL A 50 10.41 -3.43 5.98
N ILE A 51 10.76 -4.38 6.85
CA ILE A 51 10.57 -4.23 8.31
C ILE A 51 11.36 -3.03 8.83
N GLY A 52 12.62 -2.88 8.41
CA GLY A 52 13.47 -1.75 8.80
C GLY A 52 12.85 -0.41 8.38
N ALA A 53 12.28 -0.35 7.17
CA ALA A 53 11.59 0.82 6.66
C ALA A 53 10.35 1.17 7.47
N ILE A 54 9.47 0.20 7.73
CA ILE A 54 8.25 0.42 8.53
C ILE A 54 8.61 0.91 9.94
N LYS A 55 9.66 0.38 10.56
CA LYS A 55 10.09 0.80 11.89
C LYS A 55 10.59 2.24 11.98
N THR A 56 11.00 2.86 10.87
CA THR A 56 11.37 4.29 10.88
C THR A 56 10.21 5.21 11.28
N VAL A 57 8.96 4.73 11.13
CA VAL A 57 7.75 5.44 11.57
C VAL A 57 7.71 5.64 13.08
N GLU A 58 8.26 4.69 13.87
CA GLU A 58 8.24 4.73 15.32
C GLU A 58 8.86 6.02 15.86
N GLU A 59 9.98 6.42 15.29
CA GLU A 59 10.69 7.64 15.67
C GLU A 59 9.95 8.93 15.26
N LEU A 60 9.19 8.89 14.17
CA LEU A 60 8.61 10.09 13.54
C LEU A 60 7.18 10.39 13.98
N MET A 61 6.43 9.37 14.40
CA MET A 61 5.04 9.52 14.86
C MET A 61 4.87 9.42 16.37
N THR A 62 5.92 9.39 17.18
CA THR A 62 5.81 9.18 18.63
C THR A 62 5.00 7.93 19.02
N CYS A 63 4.86 6.97 18.10
CA CYS A 63 4.27 5.67 18.39
C CYS A 63 5.31 4.77 19.07
N LYS A 64 4.86 3.77 19.81
CA LYS A 64 5.73 2.87 20.58
C LYS A 64 5.48 1.43 20.18
N ASN A 65 6.55 0.65 20.15
CA ASN A 65 6.53 -0.80 19.93
C ASN A 65 5.90 -1.19 18.60
N VAL A 66 6.35 -0.59 17.49
CA VAL A 66 5.90 -0.98 16.15
C VAL A 66 6.37 -2.41 15.85
N LYS A 67 5.40 -3.33 15.78
CA LYS A 67 5.58 -4.75 15.45
C LYS A 67 5.04 -5.01 14.05
N VAL A 68 5.83 -5.73 13.26
CA VAL A 68 5.46 -6.16 11.92
C VAL A 68 5.42 -7.70 11.94
N ASP A 69 4.23 -8.28 11.79
CA ASP A 69 4.01 -9.72 11.68
C ASP A 69 3.84 -10.06 10.19
N ILE A 70 4.72 -10.92 9.68
CA ILE A 70 4.67 -11.41 8.30
C ILE A 70 4.55 -12.92 8.35
N ARG A 71 3.46 -13.44 7.80
CA ARG A 71 3.15 -14.86 7.85
C ARG A 71 2.48 -15.35 6.59
N ASP A 72 2.70 -16.61 6.27
CA ASP A 72 1.96 -17.27 5.21
C ASP A 72 0.56 -17.63 5.71
N VAL A 73 -0.44 -17.34 4.88
CA VAL A 73 -1.85 -17.63 5.13
C VAL A 73 -2.45 -18.37 3.95
N THR A 74 -3.46 -19.19 4.21
CA THR A 74 -4.31 -19.76 3.16
C THR A 74 -5.70 -19.18 3.26
N ARG A 75 -6.17 -18.50 2.22
CA ARG A 75 -7.56 -18.01 2.15
C ARG A 75 -8.25 -18.62 0.96
N LYS A 76 -9.37 -19.32 1.21
CA LYS A 76 -10.15 -20.01 0.17
C LYS A 76 -9.29 -20.92 -0.73
N GLY A 77 -8.32 -21.62 -0.12
CA GLY A 77 -7.43 -22.56 -0.82
C GLY A 77 -6.22 -21.92 -1.53
N ILE A 78 -6.07 -20.60 -1.49
CA ILE A 78 -4.93 -19.89 -2.11
C ILE A 78 -3.95 -19.45 -1.03
N ARG A 79 -2.66 -19.76 -1.22
CA ARG A 79 -1.56 -19.30 -0.36
C ARG A 79 -1.23 -17.84 -0.67
N ALA A 80 -1.05 -17.03 0.37
CA ALA A 80 -0.64 -15.64 0.29
C ALA A 80 0.23 -15.28 1.50
N ARG A 81 0.99 -14.19 1.40
CA ARG A 81 1.69 -13.60 2.53
C ARG A 81 0.85 -12.48 3.12
N LYS A 82 0.58 -12.56 4.42
CA LYS A 82 -0.13 -11.52 5.18
C LYS A 82 0.88 -10.67 5.93
N VAL A 83 0.70 -9.35 5.87
CA VAL A 83 1.45 -8.37 6.65
C VAL A 83 0.48 -7.71 7.61
N ASP A 84 0.74 -7.82 8.91
CA ASP A 84 -0.01 -7.15 9.96
C ASP A 84 0.96 -6.20 10.68
N VAL A 85 0.58 -4.93 10.82
CA VAL A 85 1.37 -3.92 11.54
C VAL A 85 0.62 -3.50 12.79
N GLN A 86 1.31 -3.47 13.93
CA GLN A 86 0.72 -3.14 15.22
C GLN A 86 1.63 -2.17 15.95
N ALA A 87 1.05 -1.25 16.71
CA ALA A 87 1.76 -0.43 17.69
C ALA A 87 0.87 -0.25 18.92
N ASP A 88 1.45 0.11 20.05
CA ASP A 88 0.70 0.27 21.31
C ASP A 88 -0.30 1.43 21.21
N GLU A 89 0.12 2.53 20.58
CA GLU A 89 -0.72 3.69 20.30
C GLU A 89 -0.33 4.28 18.94
N TRP A 90 -1.34 4.53 18.12
CA TRP A 90 -1.21 5.28 16.89
C TRP A 90 -1.85 6.65 17.07
N PRO A 91 -1.10 7.75 17.00
CA PRO A 91 -1.69 9.06 17.14
C PRO A 91 -2.61 9.35 15.96
N GLU A 92 -3.73 10.00 16.24
CA GLU A 92 -4.49 10.66 15.19
C GLU A 92 -3.67 11.85 14.68
N VAL A 93 -3.28 11.79 13.41
CA VAL A 93 -2.55 12.86 12.72
C VAL A 93 -3.40 13.43 11.59
N THR A 94 -3.16 14.70 11.31
CA THR A 94 -3.77 15.36 10.15
C THR A 94 -3.10 14.91 8.86
N GLY A 95 -3.78 15.07 7.73
CA GLY A 95 -3.23 14.78 6.40
C GLY A 95 -1.90 15.47 6.14
N ALA A 96 -1.77 16.74 6.54
CA ALA A 96 -0.51 17.48 6.43
C ALA A 96 0.62 16.83 7.24
N LYS A 97 0.35 16.39 8.47
CA LYS A 97 1.34 15.71 9.32
C LYS A 97 1.70 14.32 8.77
N LEU A 98 0.74 13.61 8.18
CA LEU A 98 0.97 12.32 7.53
C LEU A 98 1.93 12.45 6.34
N ILE A 99 1.68 13.41 5.44
CA ILE A 99 2.55 13.67 4.28
C ILE A 99 3.96 14.03 4.74
N ASN A 100 4.10 14.93 5.72
CA ASN A 100 5.40 15.30 6.27
C ASN A 100 6.14 14.11 6.89
N THR A 101 5.41 13.20 7.54
CA THR A 101 5.98 11.97 8.10
C THR A 101 6.50 11.06 7.00
N ILE A 102 5.73 10.84 5.94
CA ILE A 102 6.15 10.04 4.78
C ILE A 102 7.39 10.66 4.12
N GLU A 103 7.40 11.97 3.90
CA GLU A 103 8.56 12.67 3.32
C GLU A 103 9.82 12.42 4.16
N SER A 104 9.72 12.59 5.48
CA SER A 104 10.83 12.35 6.41
C SER A 104 11.28 10.88 6.43
N CYS A 105 10.36 9.92 6.38
CA CYS A 105 10.71 8.50 6.25
C CYS A 105 11.49 8.24 4.96
N MET A 106 10.98 8.72 3.83
CA MET A 106 11.61 8.50 2.52
C MET A 106 12.99 9.16 2.45
N GLU A 107 13.17 10.35 3.04
CA GLU A 107 14.47 11.00 3.14
C GLU A 107 15.45 10.21 4.01
N LYS A 108 15.03 9.80 5.21
CA LYS A 108 15.88 9.04 6.14
C LYS A 108 16.30 7.69 5.57
N LEU A 109 15.41 7.03 4.84
CA LEU A 109 15.69 5.74 4.20
C LEU A 109 16.61 5.86 2.98
N GLY A 110 16.83 7.08 2.45
CA GLY A 110 17.68 7.29 1.29
C GLY A 110 17.14 6.61 0.02
N VAL A 111 15.82 6.44 -0.08
CA VAL A 111 15.18 5.82 -1.25
C VAL A 111 15.27 6.71 -2.48
N SER A 112 15.11 6.13 -3.66
CA SER A 112 15.07 6.88 -4.92
C SER A 112 13.89 7.85 -5.00
N GLN A 113 14.01 8.81 -5.92
CA GLN A 113 12.93 9.75 -6.22
C GLN A 113 11.64 9.05 -6.67
N ASN A 114 11.73 7.87 -7.30
CA ASN A 114 10.56 7.12 -7.75
C ASN A 114 9.81 6.51 -6.56
N ALA A 115 10.53 5.90 -5.60
CA ALA A 115 9.95 5.38 -4.38
C ALA A 115 9.31 6.48 -3.54
N ARG A 116 10.01 7.62 -3.39
CA ARG A 116 9.47 8.81 -2.71
C ARG A 116 8.19 9.31 -3.39
N LYS A 117 8.21 9.50 -4.70
CA LYS A 117 7.02 9.96 -5.47
C LYS A 117 5.85 8.99 -5.32
N PHE A 118 6.10 7.68 -5.38
CA PHE A 118 5.06 6.67 -5.17
C PHE A 118 4.41 6.85 -3.80
N ALA A 119 5.21 6.91 -2.73
CA ALA A 119 4.68 7.02 -1.38
C ALA A 119 3.81 8.27 -1.18
N LEU A 120 4.30 9.43 -1.63
CA LEU A 120 3.59 10.71 -1.50
C LEU A 120 2.33 10.77 -2.36
N ASN A 121 2.39 10.29 -3.61
CA ASN A 121 1.23 10.28 -4.49
C ASN A 121 0.13 9.36 -3.97
N THR A 122 0.51 8.18 -3.44
CA THR A 122 -0.46 7.25 -2.83
C THR A 122 -1.14 7.89 -1.63
N ALA A 123 -0.37 8.46 -0.69
CA ALA A 123 -0.93 9.13 0.47
C ALA A 123 -1.82 10.32 0.11
N THR A 124 -1.40 11.15 -0.84
CA THR A 124 -2.18 12.29 -1.34
C THR A 124 -3.49 11.83 -1.94
N THR A 125 -3.47 10.79 -2.77
CA THR A 125 -4.68 10.21 -3.38
C THR A 125 -5.68 9.72 -2.33
N LEU A 126 -5.20 9.03 -1.29
CA LEU A 126 -6.05 8.54 -0.19
C LEU A 126 -6.64 9.70 0.62
N LEU A 127 -5.83 10.71 0.95
CA LEU A 127 -6.28 11.89 1.68
C LEU A 127 -7.30 12.72 0.89
N GLU A 128 -7.13 12.86 -0.42
CA GLU A 128 -8.12 13.52 -1.29
C GLU A 128 -9.44 12.75 -1.35
N ALA A 129 -9.39 11.43 -1.37
CA ALA A 129 -10.60 10.59 -1.32
C ALA A 129 -11.33 10.76 0.02
N GLU A 130 -10.60 10.69 1.14
CA GLU A 130 -11.14 10.92 2.48
C GLU A 130 -11.75 12.33 2.62
N ALA A 131 -11.04 13.36 2.13
CA ALA A 131 -11.50 14.75 2.16
C ALA A 131 -12.82 14.93 1.42
N LYS A 132 -12.97 14.29 0.24
CA LYS A 132 -14.22 14.29 -0.53
C LYS A 132 -15.35 13.57 0.19
N LEU A 133 -15.10 12.39 0.76
CA LEU A 133 -16.10 11.62 1.49
C LEU A 133 -16.63 12.38 2.71
N HIS A 134 -15.77 13.16 3.35
CA HIS A 134 -16.08 13.88 4.58
C HIS A 134 -16.43 15.37 4.40
N GLY A 135 -16.30 15.92 3.20
CA GLY A 135 -16.46 17.36 2.94
C GLY A 135 -15.49 18.23 3.76
N LYS A 136 -14.29 17.73 4.04
CA LYS A 136 -13.25 18.42 4.84
C LYS A 136 -12.11 18.92 3.96
N ASP A 137 -11.35 19.89 4.46
CA ASP A 137 -10.10 20.31 3.83
C ASP A 137 -9.03 19.22 3.91
N PHE A 138 -8.24 19.06 2.85
CA PHE A 138 -7.14 18.09 2.75
C PHE A 138 -6.18 18.16 3.94
N ASN A 139 -5.85 19.36 4.43
CA ASN A 139 -4.88 19.52 5.51
C ASN A 139 -5.43 19.13 6.87
N ASN A 140 -6.76 19.14 7.03
CA ASN A 140 -7.46 18.88 8.29
C ASN A 140 -8.21 17.54 8.29
N VAL A 141 -8.05 16.75 7.22
CA VAL A 141 -8.62 15.41 7.17
C VAL A 141 -7.74 14.45 7.98
N HIS A 142 -8.40 13.49 8.62
CA HIS A 142 -7.77 12.35 9.29
C HIS A 142 -8.27 11.11 8.56
N LEU A 143 -7.40 10.12 8.32
CA LEU A 143 -7.82 8.86 7.69
C LEU A 143 -8.57 8.01 8.72
N HIS A 144 -9.84 8.30 8.93
CA HIS A 144 -10.68 7.57 9.88
C HIS A 144 -11.09 6.22 9.31
N GLU A 145 -11.27 6.12 7.99
CA GLU A 145 -11.77 4.91 7.34
C GLU A 145 -10.66 3.92 6.98
N LEU A 146 -9.44 4.41 6.70
CA LEU A 146 -8.32 3.62 6.19
C LEU A 146 -7.31 3.18 7.25
N GLY A 147 -7.49 3.56 8.52
CA GLY A 147 -6.54 3.23 9.59
C GLY A 147 -5.17 3.86 9.33
N GLN A 148 -4.95 5.08 9.82
CA GLN A 148 -3.71 5.88 9.56
C GLN A 148 -2.41 5.08 9.75
N ALA A 149 -2.40 4.24 10.77
CA ALA A 149 -1.35 3.30 11.12
C ALA A 149 -0.97 2.34 9.98
N ASP A 150 -1.96 1.56 9.55
CA ASP A 150 -1.79 0.49 8.58
C ASP A 150 -1.45 1.10 7.22
N ALA A 151 -2.18 2.14 6.82
CA ALA A 151 -1.94 2.84 5.56
C ALA A 151 -0.50 3.39 5.47
N LEU A 152 0.03 3.99 6.54
CA LEU A 152 1.38 4.53 6.53
C LEU A 152 2.44 3.43 6.37
N ALA A 153 2.32 2.35 7.15
CA ALA A 153 3.25 1.24 7.08
C ALA A 153 3.18 0.50 5.74
N GLU A 154 1.98 0.31 5.19
CA GLU A 154 1.76 -0.29 3.87
C GLU A 154 2.36 0.56 2.74
N ILE A 155 2.20 1.88 2.79
CA ILE A 155 2.76 2.81 1.79
C ILE A 155 4.29 2.79 1.82
N ILE A 156 4.88 2.95 3.01
CA ILE A 156 6.34 2.97 3.19
C ILE A 156 6.93 1.60 2.81
N GLY A 157 6.35 0.52 3.32
CA GLY A 157 6.78 -0.84 3.02
C GLY A 157 6.68 -1.14 1.53
N SER A 158 5.60 -0.73 0.86
CA SER A 158 5.42 -0.95 -0.58
C SER A 158 6.40 -0.14 -1.41
N ALA A 159 6.69 1.10 -1.03
CA ALA A 159 7.67 1.94 -1.71
C ALA A 159 9.06 1.29 -1.71
N VAL A 160 9.49 0.80 -0.54
CA VAL A 160 10.78 0.12 -0.38
C VAL A 160 10.80 -1.24 -1.09
N ALA A 161 9.72 -2.01 -1.01
CA ALA A 161 9.62 -3.30 -1.70
C ALA A 161 9.66 -3.14 -3.23
N LEU A 162 8.95 -2.15 -3.79
CA LEU A 162 8.99 -1.83 -5.22
C LEU A 162 10.38 -1.38 -5.67
N GLU A 163 11.09 -0.62 -4.83
CA GLU A 163 12.46 -0.20 -5.10
C GLU A 163 13.43 -1.39 -5.10
N ASP A 164 13.36 -2.22 -4.07
CA ASP A 164 14.21 -3.41 -3.91
C ASP A 164 14.07 -4.38 -5.08
N LEU A 165 12.84 -4.57 -5.56
CA LEU A 165 12.53 -5.38 -6.74
C LEU A 165 12.86 -4.68 -8.07
N GLY A 166 13.20 -3.39 -8.05
CA GLY A 166 13.46 -2.58 -9.24
C GLY A 166 12.23 -2.42 -10.15
N LEU A 167 11.02 -2.37 -9.57
CA LEU A 167 9.76 -2.36 -10.32
C LEU A 167 9.30 -0.96 -10.75
N PHE A 168 9.94 0.12 -10.31
CA PHE A 168 9.59 1.48 -10.77
C PHE A 168 9.87 1.74 -12.26
N LYS A 169 10.65 0.87 -12.92
CA LYS A 169 10.85 0.90 -14.37
C LYS A 169 9.92 -0.07 -15.12
N ALA A 170 9.15 -0.87 -14.40
CA ALA A 170 8.25 -1.85 -14.99
C ALA A 170 7.01 -1.18 -15.58
N LYS A 171 6.44 -1.79 -16.61
CA LYS A 171 5.09 -1.45 -17.07
C LYS A 171 4.09 -2.13 -16.13
N VAL A 172 3.24 -1.33 -15.49
CA VAL A 172 2.23 -1.83 -14.55
C VAL A 172 0.87 -1.78 -15.21
N TYR A 173 0.20 -2.92 -15.25
CA TYR A 173 -1.18 -3.07 -15.72
C TYR A 173 -2.05 -3.56 -14.57
N SER A 174 -3.31 -3.15 -14.57
CA SER A 174 -4.33 -3.75 -13.72
C SER A 174 -5.49 -4.21 -14.56
N THR A 175 -6.13 -5.29 -14.12
CA THR A 175 -7.45 -5.65 -14.65
C THR A 175 -8.51 -4.69 -14.09
N PRO A 176 -9.73 -4.63 -14.65
CA PRO A 176 -10.81 -3.83 -14.08
C PRO A 176 -11.00 -4.11 -12.58
N VAL A 177 -11.20 -3.05 -11.79
CA VAL A 177 -11.36 -3.17 -10.34
C VAL A 177 -12.75 -3.72 -10.04
N ALA A 178 -12.82 -4.81 -9.29
CA ALA A 178 -14.07 -5.29 -8.73
C ALA A 178 -14.61 -4.28 -7.71
N VAL A 179 -15.63 -3.52 -8.11
CA VAL A 179 -16.34 -2.64 -7.18
C VAL A 179 -17.27 -3.41 -6.23
N GLY A 180 -17.51 -4.70 -6.50
CA GLY A 180 -18.37 -5.55 -5.68
C GLY A 180 -19.85 -5.16 -5.74
N GLY A 181 -20.63 -5.68 -4.80
CA GLY A 181 -22.05 -5.41 -4.63
C GLY A 181 -22.49 -5.72 -3.19
N GLY A 182 -23.42 -4.94 -2.61
CA GLY A 182 -24.00 -5.22 -1.29
C GLY A 182 -23.97 -4.03 -0.33
N VAL A 183 -23.94 -4.30 0.97
CA VAL A 183 -23.92 -3.26 2.02
C VAL A 183 -22.58 -3.31 2.76
N PHE A 184 -21.77 -2.27 2.60
CA PHE A 184 -20.51 -2.09 3.29
C PHE A 184 -20.73 -1.34 4.61
N LYS A 185 -20.14 -1.81 5.70
CA LYS A 185 -20.18 -1.14 7.01
C LYS A 185 -18.86 -0.41 7.24
N PHE A 186 -18.94 0.89 7.51
CA PHE A 186 -17.81 1.77 7.80
C PHE A 186 -18.11 2.58 9.06
N SER A 187 -17.18 3.44 9.49
CA SER A 187 -17.28 4.21 10.75
C SER A 187 -18.52 5.11 10.81
N HIS A 188 -19.07 5.52 9.66
CA HIS A 188 -20.28 6.35 9.57
C HIS A 188 -21.56 5.57 9.24
N GLY A 189 -21.54 4.24 9.27
CA GLY A 189 -22.74 3.42 9.13
C GLY A 189 -22.65 2.40 8.00
N LYS A 190 -23.74 2.22 7.25
CA LYS A 190 -23.87 1.21 6.19
C LYS A 190 -24.12 1.89 4.85
N LEU A 191 -23.29 1.63 3.85
CA LEU A 191 -23.38 2.15 2.48
C LEU A 191 -23.70 1.01 1.51
N GLN A 192 -24.52 1.27 0.50
CA GLN A 192 -24.66 0.35 -0.62
C GLN A 192 -23.51 0.52 -1.60
N VAL A 193 -22.98 -0.61 -2.07
CA VAL A 193 -21.91 -0.70 -3.06
C VAL A 193 -22.46 -1.44 -4.29
N PRO A 194 -22.16 -1.01 -5.52
CA PRO A 194 -21.39 0.19 -5.87
C PRO A 194 -22.12 1.47 -5.45
N LEU A 195 -21.36 2.48 -5.00
CA LEU A 195 -21.91 3.81 -4.77
C LEU A 195 -22.54 4.30 -6.07
N GLN A 196 -23.83 4.61 -6.04
CA GLN A 196 -24.44 5.38 -7.11
C GLN A 196 -23.74 6.74 -7.11
N SER A 197 -23.27 7.18 -8.27
CA SER A 197 -22.53 8.44 -8.45
C SER A 197 -23.21 9.60 -7.69
N LEU A 198 -22.46 10.22 -6.77
CA LEU A 198 -22.70 11.61 -6.35
C LEU A 198 -22.26 12.57 -7.46
#